data_AF-A0A4Q3WV26-F1
#
_entry.id   AF-A0A4Q3WV26-F1
#
_cell.length_a   1.000
_cell.length_b   1.000
_cell.length_c   1.000
_cell.angle_alpha   90.00
_cell.angle_beta   90.00
_cell.angle_gamma   90.00
#
_symmetry.space_group_name_H-M   'P 1'
#
loop_
_entity.id
_entity.type
_entity.pdbx_description
1 polymer ?
#
loop_
_entity_poly.entity_id
_entity_poly.type
_entity_poly.pdbx_seq_one_letter_code
_entity_poly.pdbx_strand_id
1 'polypeptide(L)'
;MSHSSISAHTRVIAIIGDPIEHSLTPRIQNAAYRDIGADIVNVAFRVAPANLENAVRGAQALGYLGLMVTIPHKEAVLKLCDELHSSAQMMGAANLLEFRSDGKIVGHSSDGFAAVKSLEEEGVEVKDSRIALIGGGGAARSLALTFAQEGAAQIKILNRTVSKAQVIADEVRKLEVASSAGAIEADCLDGIDLLVNATSLGMTPNIDATPMPQSMLHRGIAVYDIVYNPLEKE
;
A
#
# COMPACT_ATOMS: atom_id res chain seq x y z
N MET A 1 -25.21 9.93 24.82
CA MET A 1 -24.54 9.23 23.72
C MET A 1 -25.05 9.86 22.43
N SER A 2 -24.25 10.69 21.78
CA SER A 2 -24.65 11.39 20.55
C SER A 2 -24.53 10.40 19.38
N HIS A 3 -25.61 9.72 19.03
CA HIS A 3 -25.71 9.05 17.74
C HIS A 3 -25.61 10.13 16.66
N SER A 4 -24.51 10.19 15.92
CA SER A 4 -24.47 10.95 14.67
C SER A 4 -25.50 10.32 13.73
N SER A 5 -26.69 10.91 13.65
CA SER A 5 -27.79 10.39 12.85
C SER A 5 -27.54 10.71 11.39
N ILE A 6 -27.34 9.68 10.57
CA ILE A 6 -27.28 9.80 9.11
C ILE A 6 -28.52 10.56 8.64
N SER A 7 -28.31 11.57 7.80
CA SER A 7 -29.35 12.44 7.24
C SER A 7 -29.27 12.50 5.72
N ALA A 8 -30.20 13.22 5.07
CA ALA A 8 -30.12 13.47 3.62
C ALA A 8 -28.90 14.31 3.19
N HIS A 9 -28.19 14.94 4.13
CA HIS A 9 -26.98 15.71 3.86
C HIS A 9 -25.69 14.88 3.99
N THR A 10 -25.78 13.69 4.61
CA THR A 10 -24.61 12.85 4.89
C THR A 10 -23.96 12.40 3.60
N ARG A 11 -22.66 12.62 3.48
CA ARG A 11 -21.87 12.22 2.31
C ARG A 11 -21.34 10.80 2.48
N VAL A 12 -21.04 10.15 1.36
CA VAL A 12 -20.59 8.75 1.35
C VAL A 12 -19.19 8.65 0.74
N ILE A 13 -18.34 7.90 1.41
CA ILE A 13 -17.12 7.28 0.86
C ILE A 13 -17.31 5.77 1.01
N ALA A 14 -16.81 4.98 0.07
CA ALA A 14 -16.84 3.54 0.21
C ALA A 14 -15.49 2.90 -0.07
N ILE A 15 -15.21 1.78 0.58
CA ILE A 15 -14.13 0.87 0.20
C ILE A 15 -14.68 -0.26 -0.68
N ILE A 16 -14.00 -0.54 -1.79
CA ILE A 16 -14.34 -1.64 -2.72
C ILE A 16 -13.21 -2.66 -2.82
N GLY A 17 -13.57 -3.94 -2.88
CA GLY A 17 -12.64 -5.07 -3.03
C GLY A 17 -13.38 -6.40 -3.18
N ASP A 18 -12.63 -7.50 -3.33
CA ASP A 18 -13.19 -8.85 -3.39
C ASP A 18 -12.16 -9.91 -2.93
N PRO A 19 -12.31 -10.53 -1.75
CA PRO A 19 -13.31 -10.25 -0.70
C PRO A 19 -13.05 -8.93 0.03
N ILE A 20 -14.02 -8.43 0.82
CA ILE A 20 -13.91 -7.14 1.52
C ILE A 20 -14.40 -7.14 2.97
N GLU A 21 -15.12 -8.18 3.38
CA GLU A 21 -15.89 -8.26 4.63
C GLU A 21 -15.01 -8.19 5.89
N HIS A 22 -13.71 -8.47 5.75
CA HIS A 22 -12.71 -8.39 6.82
C HIS A 22 -12.10 -6.99 6.98
N SER A 23 -12.42 -6.04 6.10
CA SER A 23 -11.81 -4.71 6.10
C SER A 23 -12.14 -3.95 7.39
N LEU A 24 -11.10 -3.44 8.05
CA LEU A 24 -11.23 -2.52 9.19
C LEU A 24 -11.49 -1.07 8.77
N THR A 25 -11.37 -0.76 7.47
CA THR A 25 -11.46 0.61 6.94
C THR A 25 -12.76 1.32 7.35
N PRO A 26 -13.97 0.72 7.22
CA PRO A 26 -15.19 1.39 7.67
C PRO A 26 -15.17 1.73 9.15
N ARG A 27 -14.61 0.87 10.00
CA ARG A 27 -14.54 1.12 11.46
C ARG A 27 -13.62 2.30 11.77
N ILE A 28 -12.43 2.32 11.16
CA ILE A 28 -11.41 3.35 11.37
C ILE A 28 -11.89 4.70 10.84
N GLN A 29 -12.33 4.75 9.57
CA GLN A 29 -12.72 5.99 8.92
C GLN A 29 -13.95 6.63 9.57
N ASN A 30 -14.98 5.84 9.90
CA ASN A 30 -16.14 6.40 10.60
C ASN A 30 -15.80 6.90 12.00
N ALA A 31 -14.79 6.32 12.68
CA ALA A 31 -14.33 6.85 13.96
C ALA A 31 -13.63 8.20 13.78
N ALA A 32 -12.73 8.31 12.80
CA ALA A 32 -12.06 9.57 12.47
C ALA A 32 -13.06 10.66 12.04
N TYR A 33 -14.04 10.35 11.19
CA TYR A 33 -15.06 11.32 10.75
C TYR A 33 -15.92 11.83 11.91
N ARG A 34 -16.28 10.95 12.86
CA ARG A 34 -16.99 11.38 14.07
C ARG A 34 -16.15 12.31 14.94
N ASP A 35 -14.86 12.00 15.09
CA ASP A 35 -13.95 12.79 15.92
C ASP A 35 -13.77 14.21 15.40
N ILE A 36 -13.68 14.38 14.08
CA ILE A 36 -13.55 15.70 13.43
C ILE A 36 -14.90 16.37 13.11
N GLY A 37 -16.03 15.77 13.49
CA GLY A 37 -17.37 16.30 13.22
C GLY A 37 -17.78 16.33 11.74
N ALA A 38 -17.19 15.47 10.91
CA ALA A 38 -17.53 15.37 9.49
C ALA A 38 -18.81 14.53 9.28
N ASP A 39 -19.79 15.08 8.56
CA ASP A 39 -21.02 14.38 8.16
C ASP A 39 -20.78 13.43 6.97
N ILE A 40 -19.94 12.42 7.21
CA ILE A 40 -19.50 11.43 6.23
C ILE A 40 -19.66 10.03 6.83
N VAL A 41 -20.18 9.10 6.03
CA VAL A 41 -20.14 7.66 6.34
C VAL A 41 -19.20 6.93 5.39
N ASN A 42 -18.40 6.01 5.95
CA ASN A 42 -17.60 5.05 5.21
C ASN A 42 -18.27 3.66 5.24
N VAL A 43 -18.47 3.04 4.08
CA VAL A 43 -19.08 1.70 3.96
C VAL A 43 -18.21 0.78 3.09
N ALA A 44 -18.40 -0.53 3.18
CA ALA A 44 -17.69 -1.50 2.35
C ALA A 44 -18.64 -2.17 1.34
N PHE A 45 -18.20 -2.29 0.09
CA PHE A 45 -18.92 -3.04 -0.94
C PHE A 45 -18.02 -4.09 -1.58
N ARG A 46 -18.52 -5.33 -1.61
CA ARG A 46 -17.87 -6.38 -2.39
C ARG A 46 -18.16 -6.14 -3.86
N VAL A 47 -17.11 -5.97 -4.66
CA VAL A 47 -17.22 -5.70 -6.09
C VAL A 47 -16.39 -6.73 -6.84
N ALA A 48 -17.03 -7.62 -7.59
CA ALA A 48 -16.31 -8.54 -8.46
C ALA A 48 -15.58 -7.78 -9.58
N PRO A 49 -14.42 -8.25 -10.10
CA PRO A 49 -13.66 -7.56 -11.15
C PRO A 49 -14.48 -7.16 -12.37
N ALA A 50 -15.42 -8.01 -12.80
CA ALA A 50 -16.31 -7.75 -13.94
C ALA A 50 -17.25 -6.54 -13.72
N ASN A 51 -17.48 -6.15 -12.47
CA ASN A 51 -18.38 -5.04 -12.11
C ASN A 51 -17.63 -3.77 -11.69
N LEU A 52 -16.30 -3.75 -11.77
CA LEU A 52 -15.48 -2.63 -11.27
C LEU A 52 -15.87 -1.29 -11.92
N GLU A 53 -15.97 -1.25 -13.26
CA GLU A 53 -16.33 -0.03 -13.98
C GLU A 53 -17.72 0.48 -13.59
N ASN A 54 -18.71 -0.42 -13.56
CA ASN A 54 -20.08 -0.08 -13.16
C ASN A 54 -20.13 0.45 -11.72
N ALA A 55 -19.36 -0.14 -10.80
CA ALA A 55 -19.31 0.31 -9.42
C ALA A 55 -18.69 1.71 -9.29
N VAL A 56 -17.57 1.97 -9.99
CA VAL A 56 -16.89 3.27 -9.95
C VAL A 56 -17.77 4.37 -10.57
N ARG A 57 -18.31 4.14 -11.77
CA ARG A 57 -19.17 5.12 -12.46
C ARG A 57 -20.50 5.32 -11.74
N GLY A 58 -21.08 4.25 -11.19
CA GLY A 58 -22.28 4.32 -10.37
C GLY A 58 -22.07 5.14 -9.09
N ALA A 59 -20.97 4.92 -8.36
CA ALA A 59 -20.65 5.70 -7.17
C ALA A 59 -20.46 7.20 -7.49
N GLN A 60 -19.79 7.51 -8.60
CA GLN A 60 -19.65 8.89 -9.07
C GLN A 60 -21.01 9.52 -9.38
N ALA A 61 -21.88 8.82 -10.11
CA ALA A 61 -23.22 9.29 -10.45
C ALA A 61 -24.13 9.46 -9.23
N LEU A 62 -23.95 8.64 -8.19
CA LEU A 62 -24.65 8.76 -6.91
C LEU A 62 -24.11 9.89 -6.01
N GLY A 63 -23.06 10.61 -6.43
CA GLY A 63 -22.53 11.76 -5.70
C GLY A 63 -21.62 11.41 -4.51
N TYR A 64 -21.01 10.22 -4.54
CA TYR A 64 -20.01 9.84 -3.53
C TYR A 64 -18.84 10.83 -3.57
N LEU A 65 -18.16 11.04 -2.45
CA LEU A 65 -16.95 11.88 -2.41
C LEU A 65 -15.76 11.20 -3.11
N GLY A 66 -15.76 9.87 -3.12
CA GLY A 66 -14.69 9.06 -3.67
C GLY A 66 -14.82 7.61 -3.26
N LEU A 67 -13.84 6.81 -3.70
CA LEU A 67 -13.74 5.39 -3.35
C LEU A 67 -12.35 5.07 -2.83
N MET A 68 -12.29 4.32 -1.74
CA MET A 68 -11.09 3.58 -1.37
C MET A 68 -11.09 2.25 -2.13
N VAL A 69 -9.93 1.82 -2.61
CA VAL A 69 -9.80 0.66 -3.50
C VAL A 69 -8.77 -0.29 -2.92
N THR A 70 -9.14 -1.56 -2.79
CA THR A 70 -8.23 -2.63 -2.36
C THR A 70 -8.22 -3.79 -3.36
N ILE A 71 -7.52 -4.86 -3.02
CA ILE A 71 -7.38 -6.08 -3.82
C ILE A 71 -8.77 -6.57 -4.27
N PRO A 72 -8.92 -6.98 -5.55
CA PRO A 72 -7.91 -7.06 -6.61
C PRO A 72 -7.85 -5.82 -7.53
N HIS A 73 -8.47 -4.71 -7.17
CA HIS A 73 -8.82 -3.64 -8.13
C HIS A 73 -7.79 -2.53 -8.31
N LYS A 74 -6.78 -2.44 -7.42
CA LYS A 74 -5.89 -1.27 -7.32
C LYS A 74 -5.16 -0.92 -8.63
N GLU A 75 -4.81 -1.91 -9.44
CA GLU A 75 -4.20 -1.70 -10.77
C GLU A 75 -5.25 -1.42 -11.84
N ALA A 76 -6.33 -2.20 -11.86
CA ALA A 76 -7.37 -2.12 -12.89
C ALA A 76 -8.10 -0.77 -12.87
N VAL A 77 -8.25 -0.17 -11.69
CA VAL A 77 -8.96 1.10 -11.51
C VAL A 77 -8.24 2.29 -12.16
N LEU A 78 -6.95 2.19 -12.43
CA LEU A 78 -6.19 3.23 -13.12
C LEU A 78 -6.78 3.57 -14.50
N LYS A 79 -7.31 2.57 -15.20
CA LYS A 79 -7.94 2.74 -16.51
C LYS A 79 -9.25 3.53 -16.47
N LEU A 80 -9.83 3.67 -15.27
CA LEU A 80 -11.08 4.38 -15.03
C LEU A 80 -10.84 5.81 -14.56
N CYS A 81 -9.60 6.16 -14.22
CA CYS A 81 -9.22 7.50 -13.80
C CYS A 81 -9.00 8.39 -15.02
N ASP A 82 -9.49 9.63 -14.95
CA ASP A 82 -9.24 10.65 -15.97
C ASP A 82 -7.86 11.30 -15.76
N GLU A 83 -7.43 11.39 -14.50
CA GLU A 83 -6.11 11.88 -14.09
C GLU A 83 -5.50 10.96 -13.03
N LEU A 84 -4.17 10.87 -13.00
CA LEU A 84 -3.44 10.16 -11.96
C LEU A 84 -2.55 11.14 -11.22
N HIS A 85 -2.69 11.19 -9.90
CA HIS A 85 -1.73 11.88 -9.06
C HIS A 85 -0.37 11.18 -9.15
N SER A 86 0.72 11.93 -8.92
CA SER A 86 2.10 11.42 -9.01
C SER A 86 2.31 10.16 -8.17
N SER A 87 1.67 10.09 -7.00
CA SER A 87 1.66 8.91 -6.14
C SER A 87 1.11 7.67 -6.84
N ALA A 88 -0.02 7.77 -7.56
CA ALA A 88 -0.62 6.62 -8.22
C ALA A 88 0.16 6.22 -9.49
N GLN A 89 0.67 7.22 -10.21
CA GLN A 89 1.55 7.00 -11.37
C GLN A 89 2.79 6.21 -10.99
N MET A 90 3.46 6.61 -9.92
CA MET A 90 4.63 5.92 -9.40
C MET A 90 4.30 4.50 -8.98
N MET A 91 3.24 4.36 -8.18
CA MET A 91 2.82 3.09 -7.61
C MET A 91 2.36 2.08 -8.66
N GLY A 92 1.92 2.55 -9.84
CA GLY A 92 1.27 1.70 -10.83
C GLY A 92 -0.07 1.13 -10.33
N ALA A 93 -0.64 1.76 -9.29
CA ALA A 93 -1.90 1.38 -8.67
C ALA A 93 -2.50 2.59 -7.92
N ALA A 94 -3.82 2.62 -7.80
CA ALA A 94 -4.54 3.59 -6.98
C ALA A 94 -5.31 2.86 -5.86
N ASN A 95 -5.21 3.39 -4.64
CA ASN A 95 -5.96 2.91 -3.47
C ASN A 95 -7.04 3.92 -3.03
N LEU A 96 -7.10 5.07 -3.70
CA LEU A 96 -8.01 6.16 -3.46
C LEU A 96 -8.43 6.77 -4.80
N LEU A 97 -9.73 6.92 -5.02
CA LEU A 97 -10.31 7.67 -6.12
C LEU A 97 -10.99 8.91 -5.54
N GLU A 98 -10.59 10.07 -6.03
CA GLU A 98 -11.26 11.34 -5.75
C GLU A 98 -12.24 11.64 -6.87
N PHE A 99 -13.50 11.90 -6.51
CA PHE A 99 -14.51 12.37 -7.47
C PHE A 99 -14.61 13.89 -7.38
N ARG A 100 -14.01 14.57 -8.35
CA ARG A 100 -13.94 16.03 -8.37
C ARG A 100 -15.25 16.66 -8.85
N SER A 101 -15.47 17.90 -8.45
CA SER A 101 -16.65 18.68 -8.81
C SER A 101 -16.78 18.99 -10.31
N ASP A 102 -15.67 18.89 -11.07
CA ASP A 102 -15.65 19.00 -12.53
C ASP A 102 -16.03 17.68 -13.24
N GLY A 103 -16.36 16.64 -12.48
CA GLY A 103 -16.76 15.33 -13.01
C GLY A 103 -15.58 14.40 -13.31
N LYS A 104 -14.34 14.79 -13.01
CA LYS A 104 -13.17 13.92 -13.20
C LYS A 104 -12.94 12.98 -12.03
N ILE A 105 -12.36 11.82 -12.35
CA ILE A 105 -11.86 10.84 -11.39
C ILE A 105 -10.34 10.96 -11.31
N VAL A 106 -9.82 11.30 -10.14
CA VAL A 106 -8.37 11.34 -9.88
C VAL A 106 -7.94 10.15 -9.05
N GLY A 107 -7.01 9.36 -9.58
CA GLY A 107 -6.42 8.22 -8.87
C GLY A 107 -5.25 8.66 -7.99
N HIS A 108 -5.30 8.29 -6.71
CA HIS A 108 -4.27 8.52 -5.70
C HIS A 108 -3.79 7.20 -5.10
N SER A 109 -2.60 7.23 -4.51
CA SER A 109 -2.08 6.09 -3.76
C SER A 109 -1.40 6.56 -2.48
N SER A 110 -1.87 6.07 -1.34
CA SER A 110 -1.31 6.41 -0.03
C SER A 110 -0.41 5.32 0.58
N ASP A 111 -0.30 4.15 -0.06
CA ASP A 111 0.42 3.00 0.52
C ASP A 111 1.91 3.33 0.82
N GLY A 112 2.60 3.98 -0.12
CA GLY A 112 4.02 4.35 0.05
C GLY A 112 4.20 5.36 1.19
N PHE A 113 3.40 6.42 1.19
CA PHE A 113 3.39 7.42 2.26
C PHE A 113 3.10 6.79 3.63
N ALA A 114 2.11 5.90 3.71
CA ALA A 114 1.76 5.21 4.94
C ALA A 114 2.91 4.34 5.47
N ALA A 115 3.66 3.67 4.58
CA ALA A 115 4.83 2.88 4.99
C ALA A 115 5.94 3.75 5.58
N VAL A 116 6.26 4.87 4.92
CA VAL A 116 7.27 5.83 5.42
C VAL A 116 6.85 6.40 6.77
N LYS A 117 5.59 6.84 6.90
CA LYS A 117 5.08 7.38 8.17
C LYS A 117 5.10 6.36 9.30
N SER A 118 4.74 5.11 9.01
CA SER A 118 4.78 4.04 10.01
C SER A 118 6.21 3.77 10.50
N LEU A 119 7.20 3.83 9.61
CA LEU A 119 8.62 3.72 9.97
C LEU A 119 9.08 4.91 10.84
N GLU A 120 8.73 6.13 10.45
CA GLU A 120 9.08 7.34 11.19
C GLU A 120 8.47 7.36 12.61
N GLU A 121 7.24 6.89 12.78
CA GLU A 121 6.55 6.80 14.08
C GLU A 121 7.28 5.85 15.04
N GLU A 122 7.95 4.82 14.52
CA GLU A 122 8.81 3.90 15.26
C GLU A 122 10.28 4.37 15.36
N GLY A 123 10.58 5.59 14.89
CA GLY A 123 11.93 6.17 14.93
C GLY A 123 12.90 5.59 13.90
N VAL A 124 12.39 4.95 12.83
CA VAL A 124 13.20 4.42 11.73
C VAL A 124 13.17 5.41 10.56
N GLU A 125 14.33 6.01 10.26
CA GLU A 125 14.45 6.94 9.13
C GLU A 125 14.75 6.19 7.82
N VAL A 126 14.01 6.51 6.77
CA VAL A 126 14.26 5.99 5.41
C VAL A 126 15.45 6.69 4.76
N LYS A 127 15.59 7.99 5.01
CA LYS A 127 16.67 8.79 4.45
C LYS A 127 18.03 8.25 4.86
N ASP A 128 18.96 8.19 3.90
CA ASP A 128 20.33 7.70 4.07
C ASP A 128 20.45 6.22 4.51
N SER A 129 19.33 5.49 4.62
CA SER A 129 19.30 4.08 5.02
C SER A 129 19.66 3.13 3.89
N ARG A 130 20.23 1.97 4.25
CA ARG A 130 20.45 0.83 3.36
C ARG A 130 19.34 -0.18 3.58
N ILE A 131 18.55 -0.42 2.53
CA ILE A 131 17.31 -1.18 2.62
C ILE A 131 17.45 -2.51 1.87
N ALA A 132 17.09 -3.61 2.51
CA ALA A 132 16.81 -4.87 1.83
C ALA A 132 15.31 -5.06 1.70
N LEU A 133 14.82 -5.22 0.48
CA LEU A 133 13.40 -5.39 0.20
C LEU A 133 13.13 -6.75 -0.42
N ILE A 134 12.32 -7.58 0.23
CA ILE A 134 11.94 -8.90 -0.25
C ILE A 134 10.62 -8.82 -1.02
N GLY A 135 10.68 -9.17 -2.31
CA GLY A 135 9.53 -9.27 -3.20
C GLY A 135 9.83 -8.73 -4.60
N GLY A 136 9.05 -9.20 -5.58
CA GLY A 136 9.14 -8.77 -6.98
C GLY A 136 7.78 -8.42 -7.60
N GLY A 137 6.81 -8.03 -6.76
CA GLY A 137 5.45 -7.67 -7.16
C GLY A 137 5.17 -6.16 -7.04
N GLY A 138 3.90 -5.77 -7.22
CA GLY A 138 3.46 -4.37 -7.19
C GLY A 138 3.82 -3.64 -5.88
N ALA A 139 3.58 -4.28 -4.72
CA ALA A 139 3.93 -3.70 -3.42
C ALA A 139 5.45 -3.50 -3.25
N ALA A 140 6.25 -4.48 -3.68
CA ALA A 140 7.71 -4.39 -3.65
C ALA A 140 8.23 -3.24 -4.51
N ARG A 141 7.73 -3.13 -5.75
CA ARG A 141 8.06 -2.05 -6.68
C ARG A 141 7.70 -0.69 -6.08
N SER A 142 6.47 -0.58 -5.59
CA SER A 142 5.93 0.61 -4.92
C SER A 142 6.83 1.13 -3.80
N LEU A 143 7.16 0.26 -2.85
CA LEU A 143 7.93 0.63 -1.67
C LEU A 143 9.37 0.98 -2.07
N ALA A 144 9.97 0.21 -2.99
CA ALA A 144 11.31 0.52 -3.49
C ALA A 144 11.38 1.91 -4.13
N LEU A 145 10.41 2.28 -4.96
CA LEU A 145 10.36 3.62 -5.57
C LEU A 145 10.09 4.71 -4.55
N THR A 146 9.20 4.45 -3.58
CA THR A 146 8.90 5.40 -2.50
C THR A 146 10.16 5.65 -1.66
N PHE A 147 10.83 4.61 -1.18
CA PHE A 147 12.03 4.77 -0.37
C PHE A 147 13.18 5.45 -1.13
N ALA A 148 13.28 5.22 -2.44
CA ALA A 148 14.24 5.94 -3.27
C ALA A 148 13.94 7.45 -3.29
N GLN A 149 12.68 7.86 -3.39
CA GLN A 149 12.29 9.28 -3.34
C GLN A 149 12.51 9.91 -1.97
N GLU A 150 12.31 9.15 -0.90
CA GLU A 150 12.57 9.59 0.48
C GLU A 150 14.07 9.62 0.82
N GLY A 151 14.94 9.31 -0.14
CA GLY A 151 16.39 9.49 -0.03
C GLY A 151 17.12 8.32 0.61
N ALA A 152 16.62 7.08 0.45
CA ALA A 152 17.40 5.90 0.82
C ALA A 152 18.77 5.91 0.13
N ALA A 153 19.83 5.55 0.86
CA ALA A 153 21.19 5.50 0.31
C ALA A 153 21.36 4.32 -0.66
N GLN A 154 20.73 3.19 -0.35
CA GLN A 154 20.80 1.98 -1.16
C GLN A 154 19.55 1.12 -1.01
N ILE A 155 19.11 0.48 -2.10
CA ILE A 155 18.01 -0.49 -2.08
C ILE A 155 18.44 -1.79 -2.75
N LYS A 156 18.48 -2.89 -1.99
CA LYS A 156 18.74 -4.25 -2.47
C LYS A 156 17.41 -5.01 -2.57
N ILE A 157 16.99 -5.35 -3.78
CA ILE A 157 15.74 -6.06 -4.03
C ILE A 157 16.01 -7.56 -4.12
N LEU A 158 15.38 -8.33 -3.24
CA LEU A 158 15.54 -9.77 -3.11
C LEU A 158 14.27 -10.47 -3.58
N ASN A 159 14.39 -11.42 -4.49
CA ASN A 159 13.23 -12.20 -4.94
C ASN A 159 13.65 -13.57 -5.46
N ARG A 160 12.80 -14.59 -5.24
CA ARG A 160 13.01 -15.96 -5.76
C ARG A 160 13.23 -15.96 -7.28
N THR A 161 12.52 -15.08 -8.00
CA THR A 161 12.74 -14.85 -9.42
C THR A 161 13.53 -13.55 -9.58
N VAL A 162 14.86 -13.67 -9.66
CA VAL A 162 15.80 -12.52 -9.67
C VAL A 162 15.50 -11.54 -10.81
N SER A 163 15.05 -12.00 -11.97
CA SER A 163 14.68 -11.11 -13.08
C SER A 163 13.58 -10.11 -12.73
N LYS A 164 12.64 -10.46 -11.84
CA LYS A 164 11.63 -9.50 -11.33
C LYS A 164 12.25 -8.45 -10.41
N ALA A 165 13.20 -8.84 -9.57
CA ALA A 165 13.92 -7.90 -8.72
C ALA A 165 14.78 -6.95 -9.57
N GLN A 166 15.39 -7.44 -10.65
CA GLN A 166 16.19 -6.62 -11.56
C GLN A 166 15.37 -5.50 -12.21
N VAL A 167 14.14 -5.79 -12.65
CA VAL A 167 13.25 -4.76 -13.20
C VAL A 167 13.02 -3.63 -12.20
N ILE A 168 12.78 -3.95 -10.94
CA ILE A 168 12.57 -2.93 -9.88
C ILE A 168 13.88 -2.17 -9.60
N ALA A 169 15.01 -2.87 -9.51
CA ALA A 169 16.32 -2.25 -9.31
C ALA A 169 16.65 -1.23 -10.41
N ASP A 170 16.36 -1.56 -11.66
CA ASP A 170 16.60 -0.68 -12.80
C ASP A 170 15.71 0.56 -12.76
N GLU A 171 14.48 0.47 -12.24
CA GLU A 171 13.62 1.63 -12.03
C GLU A 171 14.13 2.52 -10.89
N VAL A 172 14.55 1.94 -9.76
CA VAL A 172 15.17 2.67 -8.65
C VAL A 172 16.41 3.42 -9.12
N ARG A 173 17.22 2.79 -9.98
CA ARG A 173 18.45 3.40 -10.52
C ARG A 173 18.18 4.67 -11.34
N LYS A 174 17.01 4.75 -12.00
CA LYS A 174 16.59 5.96 -12.74
C LYS A 174 16.30 7.15 -11.82
N LEU A 175 16.11 6.90 -10.52
CA LEU A 175 15.97 7.92 -9.48
C LEU A 175 17.33 8.25 -8.82
N GLU A 176 18.44 7.82 -9.42
CA GLU A 176 19.82 8.08 -8.96
C GLU A 176 20.17 7.49 -7.58
N VAL A 177 19.40 6.50 -7.11
CA VAL A 177 19.68 5.73 -5.89
C VAL A 177 20.42 4.44 -6.22
N ALA A 178 21.41 4.08 -5.39
CA ALA A 178 22.16 2.83 -5.57
C ALA A 178 21.23 1.62 -5.40
N SER A 179 21.17 0.76 -6.42
CA SER A 179 20.26 -0.40 -6.40
C SER A 179 20.92 -1.67 -6.91
N SER A 180 20.53 -2.80 -6.33
CA SER A 180 20.92 -4.13 -6.78
C SER A 180 19.76 -5.13 -6.66
N ALA A 181 19.85 -6.22 -7.40
CA ALA A 181 18.88 -7.31 -7.36
C ALA A 181 19.58 -8.63 -7.06
N GLY A 182 18.92 -9.52 -6.32
CA GLY A 182 19.50 -10.81 -5.96
C GLY A 182 18.50 -11.84 -5.45
N ALA A 183 19.01 -13.03 -5.18
CA ALA A 183 18.32 -14.05 -4.39
C ALA A 183 18.55 -13.81 -2.89
N ILE A 184 17.76 -14.49 -2.05
CA ILE A 184 17.97 -14.48 -0.60
C ILE A 184 19.14 -15.42 -0.30
N GLU A 185 20.24 -14.85 0.16
CA GLU A 185 21.51 -15.53 0.47
C GLU A 185 21.99 -15.13 1.87
N ALA A 186 22.98 -15.86 2.42
CA ALA A 186 23.34 -15.75 3.84
C ALA A 186 23.86 -14.36 4.26
N ASP A 187 24.52 -13.65 3.35
CA ASP A 187 25.12 -12.32 3.55
C ASP A 187 24.22 -11.18 3.05
N CYS A 188 22.96 -11.49 2.68
CA CYS A 188 22.15 -10.52 1.96
C CYS A 188 21.79 -9.29 2.80
N LEU A 189 21.86 -9.40 4.13
CA LEU A 189 21.60 -8.34 5.11
C LEU A 189 22.85 -7.66 5.66
N ASP A 190 24.04 -7.97 5.16
CA ASP A 190 25.28 -7.36 5.65
C ASP A 190 25.26 -5.84 5.44
N GLY A 191 25.27 -5.11 6.55
CA GLY A 191 25.17 -3.66 6.54
C GLY A 191 23.82 -3.15 6.04
N ILE A 192 22.73 -3.86 6.30
CA ILE A 192 21.37 -3.37 6.05
C ILE A 192 20.81 -2.75 7.33
N ASP A 193 20.17 -1.60 7.20
CA ASP A 193 19.58 -0.86 8.31
C ASP A 193 18.09 -1.20 8.44
N LEU A 194 17.41 -1.45 7.31
CA LEU A 194 15.99 -1.78 7.23
C LEU A 194 15.73 -2.99 6.31
N LEU A 195 15.08 -4.01 6.85
CA LEU A 195 14.52 -5.14 6.11
C LEU A 195 13.03 -4.94 5.88
N VAL A 196 12.59 -5.08 4.63
CA VAL A 196 11.18 -4.94 4.24
C VAL A 196 10.66 -6.22 3.61
N ASN A 197 9.68 -6.88 4.26
CA ASN A 197 8.91 -7.94 3.62
C ASN A 197 7.75 -7.33 2.83
N ALA A 198 7.85 -7.35 1.51
CA ALA A 198 6.80 -6.92 0.59
C ALA A 198 6.12 -8.11 -0.14
N THR A 199 6.16 -9.30 0.47
CA THR A 199 5.50 -10.51 -0.02
C THR A 199 4.21 -10.79 0.75
N SER A 200 3.43 -11.77 0.29
CA SER A 200 2.27 -12.29 1.03
C SER A 200 2.63 -13.43 2.00
N LEU A 201 3.92 -13.73 2.22
CA LEU A 201 4.34 -14.78 3.14
C LEU A 201 4.04 -14.37 4.59
N GLY A 202 3.52 -15.32 5.36
CA GLY A 202 3.05 -15.11 6.72
C GLY A 202 1.64 -14.51 6.79
N MET A 203 0.97 -14.31 5.65
CA MET A 203 -0.44 -13.93 5.60
C MET A 203 -1.34 -15.18 5.69
N THR A 204 -2.51 -15.05 6.31
CA THR A 204 -3.53 -16.11 6.32
C THR A 204 -3.79 -16.64 4.90
N PRO A 205 -3.84 -17.98 4.70
CA PRO A 205 -3.83 -19.04 5.73
C PRO A 205 -2.45 -19.53 6.18
N ASN A 206 -1.36 -19.12 5.52
CA ASN A 206 -0.02 -19.67 5.73
C ASN A 206 0.81 -18.75 6.64
N ILE A 207 0.41 -18.67 7.91
CA ILE A 207 0.99 -17.72 8.88
C ILE A 207 2.42 -18.06 9.29
N ASP A 208 2.81 -19.34 9.26
CA ASP A 208 4.15 -19.81 9.66
C ASP A 208 5.21 -19.61 8.55
N ALA A 209 4.80 -19.14 7.38
CA ALA A 209 5.71 -18.97 6.25
C ALA A 209 6.49 -17.65 6.39
N THR A 210 7.80 -17.73 6.59
CA THR A 210 8.69 -16.56 6.57
C THR A 210 9.41 -16.43 5.23
N PRO A 211 9.66 -15.21 4.72
CA PRO A 211 10.51 -15.00 3.56
C PRO A 211 11.97 -15.38 3.81
N MET A 212 12.45 -15.37 5.07
CA MET A 212 13.82 -15.72 5.39
C MET A 212 14.00 -16.31 6.80
N PRO A 213 15.04 -17.14 7.03
CA PRO A 213 15.36 -17.64 8.36
C PRO A 213 15.72 -16.53 9.35
N GLN A 214 15.25 -16.65 10.60
CA GLN A 214 15.60 -15.73 11.69
C GLN A 214 17.11 -15.64 11.93
N SER A 215 17.86 -16.71 11.66
CA SER A 215 19.33 -16.76 11.81
C SER A 215 20.08 -15.78 10.91
N MET A 216 19.43 -15.22 9.89
CA MET A 216 20.03 -14.18 9.03
C MET A 216 19.87 -12.77 9.62
N LEU A 217 18.99 -12.56 10.60
CA LEU A 217 18.79 -11.27 11.22
C LEU A 217 19.95 -10.94 12.16
N HIS A 218 20.43 -9.71 12.11
CA HIS A 218 21.41 -9.19 13.06
C HIS A 218 20.77 -8.19 14.02
N ARG A 219 21.42 -7.94 15.16
CA ARG A 219 20.96 -6.89 16.09
C ARG A 219 21.04 -5.52 15.40
N GLY A 220 20.03 -4.70 15.65
CA GLY A 220 19.97 -3.31 15.15
C GLY A 220 19.32 -3.15 13.78
N ILE A 221 18.92 -4.24 13.10
CA ILE A 221 18.11 -4.13 11.88
C ILE A 221 16.66 -3.79 12.25
N ALA A 222 16.06 -2.79 11.60
CA ALA A 222 14.63 -2.57 11.62
C ALA A 222 13.94 -3.54 10.66
N VAL A 223 12.75 -4.04 11.02
CA VAL A 223 11.97 -4.95 10.17
C VAL A 223 10.58 -4.37 9.95
N TYR A 224 10.18 -4.24 8.69
CA TYR A 224 8.86 -3.79 8.28
C TYR A 224 8.18 -4.86 7.43
N ASP A 225 6.97 -5.25 7.80
CA ASP A 225 6.18 -6.26 7.10
C ASP A 225 4.86 -5.66 6.61
N ILE A 226 4.58 -5.80 5.31
CA ILE A 226 3.31 -5.30 4.75
C ILE A 226 2.09 -6.15 5.15
N VAL A 227 2.33 -7.36 5.67
CA VAL A 227 1.28 -8.24 6.16
C VAL A 227 0.90 -7.82 7.57
N TYR A 228 -0.30 -7.29 7.70
CA TYR A 228 -0.89 -6.88 8.98
C TYR A 228 -1.83 -7.93 9.59
N ASN A 229 -1.98 -9.10 8.94
CA ASN A 229 -2.83 -10.19 9.44
C ASN A 229 -2.12 -11.55 9.28
N PRO A 230 -1.69 -12.18 10.39
CA PRO A 230 -1.85 -11.73 11.79
C PRO A 230 -0.99 -10.50 12.13
N LEU A 231 -1.36 -9.76 13.17
CA LEU A 231 -0.62 -8.57 13.64
C LEU A 231 0.75 -8.91 14.25
N GLU A 232 0.88 -10.10 14.84
CA GLU A 232 2.15 -10.66 15.31
C GLU A 232 2.42 -11.96 14.56
N LYS A 233 3.66 -12.15 14.12
CA LYS A 233 4.18 -13.39 13.53
C LYS A 233 5.31 -13.90 14.42
N GLU A 234 5.48 -15.23 14.46
CA GLU A 234 6.63 -15.87 15.13
C GLU A 234 7.96 -15.59 14.41
#